data_AF-A0A4U9XL33-F1
#
_entry.id   AF-A0A4U9XL33-F1
#
_cell.length_a   1.000
_cell.length_b   1.000
_cell.length_c   1.000
_cell.angle_alpha   90.00
_cell.angle_beta   90.00
_cell.angle_gamma   90.00
#
_symmetry.space_group_name_H-M   'P 1'
#
loop_
_entity.id
_entity.type
_entity.pdbx_description
1 polymer ?
#
loop_
_entity_poly.entity_id
_entity_poly.type
_entity_poly.pdbx_seq_one_letter_code
_entity_poly.pdbx_strand_id
1 'polypeptide(L)' 'MDWEHAYLKPNKNGLLQWHGDMPEYDKELVIYTNGYFFIDTFIFEDYGHAELKENFSADDFYWCELEKPDTGNGG' A
#
# COMPACT_ATOMS: atom_id res chain seq x y z
N MET A 1 -4.15 15.74 0.52
CA MET A 1 -3.76 14.33 0.49
C MET A 1 -4.56 13.65 1.58
N ASP A 2 -5.53 12.87 1.15
CA ASP A 2 -6.28 12.00 2.04
C ASP A 2 -5.47 10.70 2.14
N TRP A 3 -5.01 10.40 3.36
CA TRP A 3 -4.17 9.24 3.63
C TRP A 3 -5.06 8.09 4.10
N GLU A 4 -4.90 6.94 3.45
CA GLU A 4 -5.53 5.67 3.78
C GLU A 4 -4.59 4.86 4.71
N HIS A 5 -5.15 3.99 5.56
CA HIS A 5 -4.37 3.25 6.56
C HIS A 5 -4.43 1.73 6.32
N ALA A 6 -3.27 1.08 6.30
CA ALA A 6 -3.16 -0.36 6.12
C ALA A 6 -2.08 -0.96 7.03
N TYR A 7 -2.26 -2.22 7.41
CA TYR A 7 -1.34 -2.93 8.29
C TYR A 7 -1.48 -4.46 8.19
N LEU A 8 -0.45 -5.18 8.64
CA LEU A 8 -0.46 -6.64 8.74
C LEU A 8 -0.74 -7.06 10.19
N LYS A 9 -1.81 -7.84 10.40
CA LYS A 9 -2.14 -8.42 11.70
C LYS A 9 -1.95 -9.94 11.72
N PRO A 10 -1.50 -10.53 12.83
CA PRO A 10 -1.54 -11.99 12.99
C PRO A 10 -2.98 -12.49 12.92
N ASN A 11 -3.24 -13.51 12.11
CA ASN A 11 -4.50 -14.23 12.11
C ASN A 11 -4.46 -15.41 13.11
N LYS A 12 -5.60 -16.10 13.28
CA LYS A 12 -5.74 -17.21 14.25
C LYS A 12 -4.77 -18.38 14.03
N ASN A 13 -4.17 -18.48 12.84
CA ASN A 13 -3.25 -19.55 12.46
C ASN A 13 -1.77 -19.11 12.55
N GLY A 14 -1.49 -17.89 13.04
CA GLY A 14 -0.12 -17.36 13.14
C GLY A 14 0.45 -16.84 11.82
N LEU A 15 -0.38 -16.74 10.77
CA LEU A 15 0.00 -16.10 9.50
C LEU A 15 -0.33 -14.59 9.58
N LEU A 16 0.41 -13.77 8.84
CA LEU A 16 0.08 -12.35 8.69
C LEU A 16 -1.08 -12.17 7.70
N GLN A 17 -2.00 -11.27 8.01
CA GLN A 17 -3.14 -10.92 7.18
C GLN A 17 -3.25 -9.40 7.05
N TRP A 18 -3.48 -8.93 5.83
CA TRP A 18 -3.77 -7.53 5.53
C TRP A 18 -5.05 -7.03 6.18
N HIS A 19 -5.03 -5.78 6.64
CA HIS A 19 -6.18 -5.10 7.22
C HIS A 19 -6.14 -3.59 6.95
N GLY A 20 -7.31 -2.95 6.97
CA GLY A 20 -7.47 -1.53 6.63
C GLY A 20 -7.89 -1.31 5.19
N ASP A 21 -7.68 -0.10 4.71
CA ASP A 21 -8.01 0.35 3.36
C ASP A 21 -6.91 -0.11 2.43
N MET A 22 -7.15 -1.20 1.68
CA MET A 22 -6.14 -1.74 0.76
C MET A 22 -6.10 -0.93 -0.55
N PRO A 23 -4.91 -0.63 -1.08
CA PRO A 23 -4.78 0.11 -2.33
C PRO A 23 -5.25 -0.68 -3.55
N GLU A 24 -5.56 0.05 -4.63
CA GLU A 24 -5.82 -0.55 -5.92
C GLU A 24 -4.54 -1.13 -6.55
N TYR A 25 -4.72 -2.21 -7.31
CA TYR A 25 -3.64 -2.94 -7.97
C TYR A 25 -2.91 -2.09 -9.01
N ASP A 26 -1.60 -2.34 -9.17
CA ASP A 26 -0.74 -1.75 -10.22
C ASP A 26 -0.68 -0.21 -10.22
N LYS A 27 -1.02 0.43 -9.10
CA LYS A 27 -0.88 1.89 -8.91
C LYS A 27 0.35 2.23 -8.11
N GLU A 28 1.02 3.32 -8.49
CA GLU A 28 2.07 3.93 -7.68
C GLU A 28 1.45 4.67 -6.48
N LEU A 29 2.00 4.40 -5.30
CA LEU A 29 1.52 4.87 -4.02
C LEU A 29 2.66 5.59 -3.29
N VAL A 30 2.34 6.64 -2.54
CA VAL A 30 3.23 7.11 -1.48
C VAL A 30 2.90 6.35 -0.22
N ILE A 31 3.91 5.74 0.41
CA ILE A 31 3.78 4.97 1.64
C ILE A 31 4.55 5.69 2.73
N TYR A 32 3.92 5.90 3.89
CA TYR A 32 4.52 6.49 5.07
C TYR A 32 4.54 5.48 6.22
N THR A 33 5.75 5.13 6.68
CA THR A 33 5.96 4.21 7.79
C THR A 33 7.23 4.57 8.55
N ASN A 34 7.22 4.36 9.87
CA ASN A 34 8.38 4.57 10.75
C ASN A 34 9.08 5.94 10.62
N GLY A 35 8.34 6.99 10.27
CA GLY A 35 8.87 8.35 10.10
C GLY A 35 9.50 8.63 8.73
N TYR A 36 9.42 7.70 7.79
CA TYR A 36 9.96 7.80 6.44
C TYR A 36 8.86 7.65 5.39
N PHE A 37 9.09 8.21 4.20
CA PHE A 37 8.22 8.04 3.05
C PHE A 37 8.93 7.28 1.93
N PHE A 38 8.18 6.45 1.22
CA PHE A 38 8.64 5.64 0.08
C PHE A 38 7.60 5.73 -1.04
N ILE A 39 8.01 5.49 -2.28
CA ILE A 39 7.08 5.31 -3.40
C ILE A 39 7.17 3.85 -3.81
N ASP A 40 6.03 3.17 -3.85
CA ASP A 40 5.96 1.77 -4.22
C ASP A 40 4.68 1.44 -5.00
N THR A 41 4.63 0.28 -5.63
CA THR A 41 3.47 -0.27 -6.31
C THR A 41 2.95 -1.48 -5.56
N PHE A 42 1.64 -1.52 -5.33
CA PHE A 42 1.00 -2.70 -4.75
C PHE A 42 0.80 -3.78 -5.82
N ILE A 43 1.47 -4.91 -5.65
CA ILE A 43 1.42 -6.05 -6.57
C ILE A 43 0.78 -7.26 -5.90
N PHE A 44 0.08 -8.05 -6.69
CA PHE A 44 -0.46 -9.34 -6.25
C PHE A 44 0.31 -10.44 -6.99
N GLU A 45 1.06 -11.25 -6.26
CA GLU A 45 1.56 -12.48 -6.83
C GLU A 45 0.41 -13.50 -6.87
N ASP A 46 0.31 -14.23 -7.99
CA ASP A 46 -0.59 -15.37 -8.12
C ASP A 46 -0.45 -16.25 -6.87
N TYR A 47 -1.58 -16.78 -6.35
CA TYR A 47 -1.72 -17.54 -5.09
C TYR A 47 -2.14 -16.79 -3.81
N GLY A 48 -2.56 -15.53 -3.87
CA GLY A 48 -3.15 -14.87 -2.69
C GLY A 48 -2.18 -14.01 -1.90
N HIS A 49 -0.97 -13.80 -2.43
CA HIS A 49 0.07 -13.03 -1.80
C HIS A 49 0.02 -11.59 -2.32
N ALA A 50 -0.55 -10.71 -1.50
CA ALA A 50 -0.46 -9.27 -1.69
C ALA A 50 0.86 -8.80 -1.09
N GLU A 51 1.74 -8.23 -1.91
CA GLU A 51 3.05 -7.74 -1.48
C GLU A 51 3.26 -6.31 -1.97
N LEU A 52 3.89 -5.51 -1.12
CA LEU A 52 4.58 -4.31 -1.56
C LEU A 52 5.94 -4.75 -2.11
N LYS A 53 6.44 -4.09 -3.16
CA LYS A 53 7.68 -4.50 -3.82
C LYS A 53 8.87 -4.41 -2.87
N GLU A 54 8.84 -3.47 -1.92
CA GLU A 54 9.75 -3.46 -0.79
C GLU A 54 9.14 -4.16 0.44
N ASN A 55 9.96 -4.95 1.13
CA ASN A 55 9.57 -5.61 2.37
C ASN A 55 9.47 -4.57 3.50
N PHE A 56 8.25 -4.14 3.81
CA PHE A 56 7.98 -3.33 4.99
C PHE A 56 7.83 -4.21 6.23
N SER A 57 8.22 -3.69 7.39
CA SER A 57 7.95 -4.37 8.67
C SER A 57 6.45 -4.54 8.87
N ALA A 58 6.03 -5.54 9.65
CA ALA A 58 4.63 -5.86 9.93
C ALA A 58 3.93 -4.85 10.85
N ASP A 59 4.19 -3.56 10.63
CA ASP A 59 3.70 -2.43 11.42
C ASP A 59 2.62 -1.65 10.65
N ASP A 60 1.92 -0.77 11.37
CA ASP A 60 0.97 0.19 10.82
C ASP A 60 1.67 1.12 9.80
N PHE A 61 1.07 1.30 8.62
CA PHE A 61 1.51 2.28 7.65
C PHE A 61 0.34 3.02 7.02
N TYR A 62 0.67 4.19 6.48
CA TYR A 62 -0.28 5.04 5.77
C TYR A 62 0.11 5.08 4.30
N TRP A 63 -0.87 5.17 3.41
CA TRP A 63 -0.60 5.30 1.98
C TRP A 63 -1.58 6.27 1.32
N CYS A 64 -1.21 6.79 0.16
CA CYS A 64 -2.13 7.48 -0.75
C CYS A 64 -1.74 7.23 -2.20
N GLU A 65 -2.73 7.22 -3.10
CA GLU A 65 -2.43 7.15 -4.53
C GLU A 65 -1.68 8.40 -4.97
N LEU A 66 -0.63 8.22 -5.76
CA LEU A 66 -0.04 9.35 -6.45
C LEU A 66 -1.03 9.83 -7.51
N GLU A 67 -1.63 11.00 -7.29
CA GLU A 67 -2.38 11.68 -8.33
C GLU A 67 -1.48 11.78 -9.56
N LYS A 68 -1.90 11.18 -10.68
CA LYS A 68 -1.25 11.46 -11.96
C LYS A 68 -1.22 12.98 -12.10
N PRO A 69 -0.06 13.58 -12.42
CA PRO A 69 -0.02 15.01 -12.67
C PRO A 69 -1.12 15.30 -13.69
N ASP A 70 -2.06 16.15 -13.32
CA ASP A 70 -3.08 16.61 -14.24
C ASP A 70 -2.34 17.24 -15.41
N THR A 71 -2.25 16.50 -16.52
CA THR A 71 -1.52 16.96 -17.71
C THR A 71 -2.33 18.02 -18.46
N GLY A 72 -3.44 18.50 -17.89
CA GLY A 72 -4.20 19.62 -18.41
C GLY A 72 -4.84 19.36 -19.76
N ASN A 73 -4.84 18.10 -20.24
CA ASN A 73 -5.55 17.69 -21.45
C ASN A 73 -6.94 17.14 -21.08
N GLY A 74 -7.66 17.87 -20.25
CA GLY A 74 -9.11 17.71 -20.09
C GLY A 74 -9.81 18.49 -21.20
N GLY A 75 -10.30 17.78 -22.22
CA GLY A 75 -11.23 18.30 -23.22
C GLY A 75 -12.68 18.31 -22.74
#